data_AF-A0A3D1AV18-F1
#
_entry.id   AF-A0A3D1AV18-F1
#
_cell.length_a   1.000
_cell.length_b   1.000
_cell.length_c   1.000
_cell.angle_alpha   90.00
_cell.angle_beta   90.00
_cell.angle_gamma   90.00
#
_symmetry.space_group_name_H-M   'P 1'
#
loop_
_entity.id
_entity.type
_entity.pdbx_description
1 polymer ?
#
loop_
_entity_poly.entity_id
_entity_poly.type
_entity_poly.pdbx_seq_one_letter_code
_entity_poly.pdbx_strand_id
1 'polypeptide(L)'
;PSRHYQAFHGGLRILTESASAKLATPITVKRDEIESDALGFNPRERSWNYLEPWMGGTWRLRDIIDYQTEAFESCLYQAAIHREEMLRNFYRIAQHQVARQAPWGFVIPARQRDPGATRRMLETLAFGGVEIEKTSSGDHVIRMAQPYSGYAKALLENQQYPDLRMYPGGPPRRPYDVTAQTLPLLFGVEVKTVTTALSGPFEREKFEPAPPRQTLAAGDTDTWVNLNRIWDAGGQVWRNPETGDFAASDGDAPWKRLERPRIALYKSFVPSMDEGWTRWTFDQFHFRYSEVTNADIAAGALRTRFDVIVFPDQPERELTTGFTAGAMPPRYTGGLNPAAVEALRKFAQAGGTLLFFNKSTLWAMHHLAIGAKNVVEGVSNAQYYSPGSLLRVRLDRHSPLTLGLPEDIAIWSEQSPAFDAPLSIATYPASGLLASGWLLGENLLAGKSALVDVKTGAGHIVLFGMRPQYRAQSYQAYKLFFNALLDH
;
A
#
# COMPACT_ATOMS: atom_id res chain seq x y z
N PRO A 1 11.58 -1.23 -3.67
CA PRO A 1 12.58 -2.32 -3.73
C PRO A 1 12.17 -3.51 -4.61
N SER A 2 10.89 -3.88 -4.64
CA SER A 2 10.39 -4.98 -5.49
C SER A 2 10.68 -4.80 -6.99
N ARG A 3 10.54 -3.58 -7.54
CA ARG A 3 10.95 -3.27 -8.94
C ARG A 3 12.45 -3.48 -9.21
N HIS A 4 13.30 -3.44 -8.18
CA HIS A 4 14.75 -3.69 -8.29
C HIS A 4 15.17 -5.02 -7.65
N TYR A 5 14.24 -5.95 -7.44
CA TYR A 5 14.52 -7.25 -6.83
C TYR A 5 15.70 -7.96 -7.51
N GLN A 6 15.72 -7.99 -8.84
CA GLN A 6 16.77 -8.63 -9.63
C GLN A 6 18.15 -8.08 -9.29
N ALA A 7 18.30 -6.75 -9.19
CA ALA A 7 19.58 -6.11 -8.88
C ALA A 7 20.11 -6.49 -7.50
N PHE A 8 19.22 -6.69 -6.53
CA PHE A 8 19.62 -7.18 -5.20
C PHE A 8 19.99 -8.68 -5.17
N HIS A 9 19.64 -9.43 -6.22
CA HIS A 9 19.91 -10.86 -6.39
C HIS A 9 20.97 -11.13 -7.47
N GLY A 10 21.84 -10.14 -7.74
CA GLY A 10 22.92 -10.25 -8.73
C GLY A 10 22.45 -10.21 -10.18
N GLY A 11 21.15 -10.09 -10.44
CA GLY A 11 20.56 -10.02 -11.77
C GLY A 11 20.68 -8.65 -12.41
N LEU A 12 20.87 -8.63 -13.72
CA LEU A 12 20.73 -7.44 -14.54
C LEU A 12 19.24 -7.18 -14.82
N ARG A 13 18.82 -5.91 -14.75
CA ARG A 13 17.50 -5.49 -15.18
C ARG A 13 17.63 -4.55 -16.36
N ILE A 14 17.04 -4.94 -17.48
CA ILE A 14 16.86 -4.09 -18.66
C ILE A 14 15.37 -3.85 -18.80
N LEU A 15 15.00 -2.60 -19.05
CA LEU A 15 13.61 -2.20 -19.27
C LEU A 15 13.53 -1.58 -20.67
N THR A 16 12.62 -2.13 -21.47
CA THR A 16 12.20 -1.57 -22.75
C THR A 16 10.71 -1.28 -22.64
N GLU A 17 10.29 -0.16 -23.19
CA GLU A 17 8.90 0.29 -23.24
C GLU A 17 8.56 0.67 -24.68
N SER A 18 7.34 0.35 -25.09
CA SER A 18 6.81 0.74 -26.40
C SER A 18 5.47 1.43 -26.21
N ALA A 19 5.15 2.37 -27.10
CA ALA A 19 3.87 3.05 -27.07
C ALA A 19 2.71 2.06 -27.19
N SER A 20 1.61 2.30 -26.46
CA SER A 20 0.42 1.46 -26.55
C SER A 20 -0.18 1.48 -27.95
N ALA A 21 -0.75 0.35 -28.39
CA ALA A 21 -1.55 0.27 -29.61
C ALA A 21 -3.02 -0.02 -29.26
N LYS A 22 -3.95 0.31 -30.17
CA LYS A 22 -5.28 -0.30 -30.12
C LYS A 22 -5.13 -1.76 -30.54
N LEU A 23 -5.41 -2.70 -29.63
CA LEU A 23 -5.07 -4.13 -29.78
C LEU A 23 -5.44 -4.73 -31.14
N ALA A 24 -6.62 -4.39 -31.66
CA ALA A 24 -7.16 -4.93 -32.92
C ALA A 24 -7.17 -3.93 -34.09
N THR A 25 -6.69 -2.70 -33.91
CA THR A 25 -6.82 -1.66 -34.95
C THR A 25 -5.54 -0.83 -35.03
N PRO A 26 -4.90 -0.73 -36.20
CA PRO A 26 -3.78 0.18 -36.37
C PRO A 26 -4.19 1.62 -36.05
N ILE A 27 -3.27 2.39 -35.49
CA ILE A 27 -3.39 3.84 -35.39
C ILE A 27 -2.38 4.48 -36.33
N THR A 28 -2.65 5.69 -36.76
CA THR A 28 -1.68 6.51 -37.48
C THR A 28 -1.34 7.69 -36.59
N VAL A 29 -0.06 7.84 -36.27
CA VAL A 29 0.46 8.97 -35.49
C VAL A 29 1.39 9.76 -36.37
N LYS A 30 1.15 11.05 -36.52
CA LYS A 30 2.02 11.96 -37.24
C LYS A 30 3.18 12.40 -36.35
N ARG A 31 4.28 12.85 -36.95
CA ARG A 31 5.46 13.32 -36.22
C ARG A 31 5.14 14.43 -35.20
N ASP A 32 4.27 15.35 -35.58
CA ASP A 32 3.84 16.48 -34.76
C ASP A 32 2.90 16.07 -33.62
N GLU A 33 2.30 14.88 -33.69
CA GLU A 33 1.48 14.29 -32.62
C GLU A 33 2.32 13.57 -31.56
N ILE A 34 3.60 13.27 -31.83
CA ILE A 34 4.54 12.72 -30.85
C ILE A 34 4.95 13.83 -29.90
N GLU A 35 4.89 13.66 -28.58
CA GLU A 35 5.30 14.72 -27.64
C GLU A 35 6.75 15.19 -27.87
N SER A 36 7.04 16.47 -27.64
CA SER A 36 8.41 17.01 -27.74
C SER A 36 9.16 17.01 -26.40
N ASP A 37 8.47 16.74 -25.31
CA ASP A 37 9.02 16.60 -23.96
C ASP A 37 8.22 15.54 -23.20
N ALA A 38 8.63 14.28 -23.39
CA ALA A 38 8.05 13.13 -22.71
C ALA A 38 8.98 12.74 -21.55
N LEU A 39 8.59 13.02 -20.32
CA LEU A 39 9.37 12.68 -19.11
C LEU A 39 10.81 13.27 -19.09
N GLY A 40 11.01 14.47 -19.66
CA GLY A 40 12.28 15.18 -19.63
C GLY A 40 13.25 14.82 -20.76
N PHE A 41 12.77 14.18 -21.83
CA PHE A 41 13.52 14.02 -23.08
C PHE A 41 12.61 14.23 -24.30
N ASN A 42 13.22 14.57 -25.43
CA ASN A 42 12.52 14.74 -26.70
C ASN A 42 12.54 13.42 -27.51
N PRO A 43 11.44 12.67 -27.60
CA PRO A 43 11.38 11.41 -28.34
C PRO A 43 11.43 11.62 -29.87
N ARG A 44 11.44 12.85 -30.36
CA ARG A 44 11.64 13.14 -31.80
C ARG A 44 13.11 13.26 -32.18
N GLU A 45 14.00 13.21 -31.20
CA GLU A 45 15.43 13.44 -31.37
C GLU A 45 16.24 12.22 -30.97
N ARG A 46 17.33 11.99 -31.70
CA ARG A 46 18.26 10.91 -31.41
C ARG A 46 18.96 11.22 -30.09
N SER A 47 18.96 10.25 -29.19
CA SER A 47 19.66 10.32 -27.92
C SER A 47 20.43 9.03 -27.66
N TRP A 48 21.27 9.04 -26.63
CA TRP A 48 22.09 7.88 -26.25
C TRP A 48 21.22 6.66 -25.84
N ASN A 49 20.01 6.88 -25.35
CA ASN A 49 19.03 5.85 -24.98
C ASN A 49 17.85 5.71 -25.96
N TYR A 50 17.84 6.48 -27.06
CA TYR A 50 16.88 6.35 -28.16
C TYR A 50 17.57 6.70 -29.49
N LEU A 51 18.34 5.74 -30.00
CA LEU A 51 19.26 5.95 -31.12
C LEU A 51 18.55 6.16 -32.47
N GLU A 52 17.41 5.50 -32.66
CA GLU A 52 16.61 5.57 -33.87
C GLU A 52 15.18 5.99 -33.53
N PRO A 53 14.92 7.31 -33.44
CA PRO A 53 13.60 7.80 -33.09
C PRO A 53 12.55 7.42 -34.14
N TRP A 54 11.40 6.97 -33.67
CA TRP A 54 10.25 6.70 -34.53
C TRP A 54 9.60 8.02 -34.93
N MET A 55 9.59 8.32 -36.22
CA MET A 55 9.22 9.65 -36.73
C MET A 55 7.74 9.79 -37.09
N GLY A 56 6.89 8.91 -36.56
CA GLY A 56 5.48 8.80 -36.93
C GLY A 56 5.24 7.77 -38.05
N GLY A 57 3.98 7.40 -38.23
CA GLY A 57 3.55 6.39 -39.20
C GLY A 57 2.38 5.58 -38.68
N THR A 58 2.15 4.43 -39.31
CA THR A 58 1.18 3.45 -38.80
C THR A 58 1.81 2.68 -37.66
N TRP A 59 1.11 2.58 -36.54
CA TRP A 59 1.48 1.83 -35.34
C TRP A 59 0.48 0.71 -35.07
N ARG A 60 0.98 -0.51 -34.90
CA ARG A 60 0.22 -1.76 -34.76
C ARG A 60 0.70 -2.51 -33.52
N LEU A 61 -0.14 -3.44 -33.04
CA LEU A 61 0.29 -4.42 -32.04
C LEU A 61 1.50 -5.23 -32.51
N ARG A 62 1.58 -5.54 -33.81
CA ARG A 62 2.73 -6.24 -34.40
C ARG A 62 4.03 -5.45 -34.24
N ASP A 63 4.00 -4.12 -34.40
CA ASP A 63 5.19 -3.28 -34.26
C ASP A 63 5.71 -3.32 -32.81
N ILE A 64 4.81 -3.35 -31.80
CA ILE A 64 5.19 -3.59 -30.41
C ILE A 64 5.88 -4.95 -30.26
N ILE A 65 5.29 -6.01 -30.81
CA ILE A 65 5.84 -7.37 -30.70
C ILE A 65 7.23 -7.45 -31.33
N ASP A 66 7.42 -6.87 -32.51
CA ASP A 66 8.69 -6.87 -33.21
C ASP A 66 9.76 -6.10 -32.43
N TYR A 67 9.47 -4.85 -32.01
CA TYR A 67 10.39 -4.05 -31.19
C TYR A 67 10.81 -4.77 -29.90
N GLN A 68 9.85 -5.40 -29.21
CA GLN A 68 10.14 -6.11 -27.98
C GLN A 68 10.97 -7.37 -28.25
N THR A 69 10.64 -8.13 -29.29
CA THR A 69 11.37 -9.34 -29.67
C THR A 69 12.81 -9.01 -30.05
N GLU A 70 13.02 -8.00 -30.90
CA GLU A 70 14.34 -7.54 -31.30
C GLU A 70 15.17 -7.06 -30.09
N ALA A 71 14.55 -6.33 -29.16
CA ALA A 71 15.21 -5.90 -27.93
C ALA A 71 15.63 -7.11 -27.06
N PHE A 72 14.75 -8.09 -26.88
CA PHE A 72 15.05 -9.28 -26.08
C PHE A 72 16.12 -10.16 -26.74
N GLU A 73 16.00 -10.44 -28.04
CA GLU A 73 17.00 -11.21 -28.80
C GLU A 73 18.36 -10.52 -28.79
N SER A 74 18.39 -9.20 -28.97
CA SER A 74 19.64 -8.42 -28.88
C SER A 74 20.28 -8.56 -27.49
N CYS A 75 19.49 -8.48 -26.42
CA CYS A 75 20.00 -8.68 -25.06
C CYS A 75 20.55 -10.09 -24.84
N LEU A 76 19.85 -11.12 -25.30
CA LEU A 76 20.29 -12.52 -25.20
C LEU A 76 21.54 -12.79 -26.03
N TYR A 77 21.62 -12.21 -27.23
CA TYR A 77 22.77 -12.31 -28.12
C TYR A 77 24.01 -11.68 -27.49
N GLN A 78 23.88 -10.47 -26.93
CA GLN A 78 24.97 -9.83 -26.18
C GLN A 78 25.39 -10.68 -24.97
N ALA A 79 24.43 -11.26 -24.25
CA ALA A 79 24.73 -12.14 -23.13
C ALA A 79 25.49 -13.40 -23.54
N ALA A 80 25.19 -13.98 -24.70
CA ALA A 80 25.88 -15.16 -25.23
C ALA A 80 27.32 -14.85 -25.65
N ILE A 81 27.55 -13.69 -26.26
CA ILE A 81 28.89 -13.22 -26.67
C ILE A 81 29.74 -12.89 -25.44
N HIS A 82 29.19 -12.14 -24.49
CA HIS A 82 29.89 -11.66 -23.29
C HIS A 82 29.71 -12.58 -22.07
N ARG A 83 29.44 -13.87 -22.29
CA ARG A 83 29.07 -14.84 -21.23
C ARG A 83 30.04 -14.88 -20.06
N GLU A 84 31.35 -14.88 -20.34
CA GLU A 84 32.37 -14.95 -19.30
C GLU A 84 32.37 -13.69 -18.43
N GLU A 85 32.27 -12.52 -19.07
CA GLU A 85 32.19 -11.24 -18.38
C GLU A 85 30.94 -11.16 -17.49
N MET A 86 29.78 -11.58 -18.01
CA MET A 86 28.53 -11.61 -17.23
C MET A 86 28.64 -12.53 -16.01
N LEU A 87 29.16 -13.75 -16.18
CA LEU A 87 29.33 -14.70 -15.07
C LEU A 87 30.34 -14.18 -14.03
N ARG A 88 31.46 -13.58 -14.47
CA ARG A 88 32.44 -12.96 -13.58
C ARG A 88 31.85 -11.78 -12.83
N ASN A 89 31.04 -10.95 -13.48
CA ASN A 89 30.37 -9.82 -12.84
C ASN A 89 29.31 -10.29 -11.83
N PHE A 90 28.53 -11.33 -12.15
CA PHE A 90 27.61 -11.96 -11.20
C PHE A 90 28.34 -12.45 -9.95
N TYR A 91 29.46 -13.15 -10.13
CA TYR A 91 30.32 -13.61 -9.04
C TYR A 91 30.86 -12.44 -8.19
N ARG A 92 31.39 -11.38 -8.82
CA ARG A 92 31.90 -10.19 -8.13
C ARG A 92 30.82 -9.48 -7.33
N ILE A 93 29.60 -9.35 -7.87
CA ILE A 93 28.46 -8.77 -7.16
C ILE A 93 28.18 -9.59 -5.89
N ALA A 94 28.11 -10.92 -6.00
CA ALA A 94 27.88 -11.79 -4.85
C ALA A 94 29.01 -11.68 -3.81
N GLN A 95 30.27 -11.64 -4.24
CA GLN A 95 31.42 -11.41 -3.36
C GLN A 95 31.30 -10.10 -2.58
N HIS A 96 30.92 -9.01 -3.25
CA HIS A 96 30.73 -7.72 -2.59
C HIS A 96 29.58 -7.73 -1.57
N GLN A 97 28.50 -8.49 -1.82
CA GLN A 97 27.38 -8.60 -0.87
C GLN A 97 27.79 -9.35 0.40
N VAL A 98 28.48 -10.50 0.27
CA VAL A 98 28.91 -11.31 1.43
C VAL A 98 30.04 -10.64 2.22
N ALA A 99 30.83 -9.76 1.59
CA ALA A 99 31.89 -9.00 2.24
C ALA A 99 31.38 -7.77 3.00
N ARG A 100 30.06 -7.46 2.96
CA ARG A 100 29.52 -6.27 3.63
C ARG A 100 29.61 -6.40 5.16
N GLN A 101 30.14 -5.35 5.78
CA GLN A 101 30.37 -5.26 7.24
C GLN A 101 29.64 -4.07 7.91
N ALA A 102 29.05 -3.16 7.12
CA ALA A 102 28.42 -1.93 7.62
C ALA A 102 26.98 -1.75 7.06
N PRO A 103 25.94 -1.69 7.93
CA PRO A 103 26.00 -2.05 9.36
C PRO A 103 26.44 -3.51 9.54
N TRP A 104 26.78 -3.94 10.76
CA TRP A 104 27.09 -5.34 11.02
C TRP A 104 25.86 -6.23 10.77
N GLY A 105 24.68 -5.75 11.18
CA GLY A 105 23.42 -6.42 10.95
C GLY A 105 22.22 -5.68 11.52
N PHE A 106 21.08 -6.35 11.51
CA PHE A 106 19.84 -5.91 12.11
C PHE A 106 19.38 -6.92 13.16
N VAL A 107 18.86 -6.43 14.28
CA VAL A 107 18.28 -7.26 15.33
C VAL A 107 16.81 -6.92 15.48
N ILE A 108 15.96 -7.94 15.42
CA ILE A 108 14.52 -7.84 15.65
C ILE A 108 14.23 -8.51 17.00
N PRO A 109 13.91 -7.74 18.05
CA PRO A 109 13.61 -8.29 19.36
C PRO A 109 12.55 -9.39 19.31
N ALA A 110 12.70 -10.43 20.11
CA ALA A 110 11.76 -11.56 20.20
C ALA A 110 10.36 -11.10 20.63
N ARG A 111 10.31 -10.13 21.56
CA ARG A 111 9.08 -9.53 22.06
C ARG A 111 8.71 -8.32 21.22
N GLN A 112 7.70 -8.48 20.37
CA GLN A 112 7.11 -7.43 19.55
C GLN A 112 5.67 -7.17 19.97
N ARG A 113 5.16 -5.97 19.70
CA ARG A 113 3.72 -5.66 19.93
C ARG A 113 2.82 -6.52 19.04
N ASP A 114 3.19 -6.64 17.77
CA ASP A 114 2.48 -7.44 16.77
C ASP A 114 3.38 -8.60 16.29
N PRO A 115 3.36 -9.72 17.00
CA PRO A 115 4.18 -10.88 16.64
C PRO A 115 3.71 -11.58 15.36
N GLY A 116 2.41 -11.54 15.01
CA GLY A 116 1.92 -12.03 13.73
C GLY A 116 2.47 -11.23 12.54
N ALA A 117 2.46 -9.89 12.62
CA ALA A 117 3.10 -9.04 11.62
C ALA A 117 4.62 -9.25 11.59
N THR A 118 5.24 -9.42 12.76
CA THR A 118 6.69 -9.70 12.85
C THR A 118 7.04 -10.98 12.11
N ARG A 119 6.32 -12.08 12.38
CA ARG A 119 6.49 -13.36 11.67
C ARG A 119 6.32 -13.15 10.16
N ARG A 120 5.26 -12.45 9.74
CA ARG A 120 5.00 -12.21 8.31
C ARG A 120 6.08 -11.35 7.64
N MET A 121 6.64 -10.37 8.33
CA MET A 121 7.77 -9.57 7.84
C MET A 121 9.02 -10.45 7.66
N LEU A 122 9.34 -11.28 8.64
CA LEU A 122 10.48 -12.20 8.60
C LEU A 122 10.30 -13.25 7.49
N GLU A 123 9.10 -13.82 7.34
CA GLU A 123 8.76 -14.72 6.22
C GLU A 123 8.91 -14.04 4.87
N THR A 124 8.52 -12.77 4.76
CA THR A 124 8.68 -11.97 3.52
C THR A 124 10.16 -11.77 3.18
N LEU A 125 10.99 -11.49 4.17
CA LEU A 125 12.44 -11.36 4.00
C LEU A 125 13.07 -12.71 3.60
N ALA A 126 12.71 -13.79 4.29
CA ALA A 126 13.18 -15.14 3.99
C ALA A 126 12.76 -15.62 2.60
N PHE A 127 11.53 -15.31 2.17
CA PHE A 127 11.05 -15.58 0.82
C PHE A 127 11.90 -14.86 -0.24
N GLY A 128 12.36 -13.64 0.06
CA GLY A 128 13.34 -12.91 -0.74
C GLY A 128 14.80 -13.32 -0.49
N GLY A 129 15.04 -14.53 0.04
CA GLY A 129 16.37 -15.11 0.23
C GLY A 129 17.12 -14.64 1.48
N VAL A 130 16.63 -13.65 2.23
CA VAL A 130 17.36 -13.09 3.37
C VAL A 130 17.56 -14.16 4.43
N GLU A 131 18.82 -14.27 4.85
CA GLU A 131 19.28 -15.14 5.89
C GLU A 131 18.97 -14.56 7.27
N ILE A 132 18.23 -15.32 8.06
CA ILE A 132 17.75 -14.92 9.39
C ILE A 132 18.18 -15.99 10.40
N GLU A 133 18.80 -15.56 11.48
CA GLU A 133 19.21 -16.41 12.60
C GLU A 133 18.48 -16.01 13.87
N LYS A 134 18.57 -16.84 14.91
CA LYS A 134 18.06 -16.56 16.25
C LYS A 134 19.18 -16.63 17.28
N THR A 135 19.09 -15.77 18.27
CA THR A 135 19.86 -15.88 19.52
C THR A 135 19.19 -16.89 20.47
N SER A 136 19.88 -17.27 21.55
CA SER A 136 19.29 -18.04 22.65
C SER A 136 18.17 -17.31 23.39
N SER A 137 18.12 -15.97 23.33
CA SER A 137 17.00 -15.16 23.84
C SER A 137 15.79 -15.15 22.88
N GLY A 138 15.93 -15.71 21.68
CA GLY A 138 14.89 -15.74 20.65
C GLY A 138 14.83 -14.49 19.76
N ASP A 139 15.76 -13.54 19.92
CA ASP A 139 15.86 -12.37 19.05
C ASP A 139 16.31 -12.81 17.65
N HIS A 140 15.77 -12.20 16.61
CA HIS A 140 16.17 -12.53 15.24
C HIS A 140 17.32 -11.63 14.80
N VAL A 141 18.33 -12.22 14.18
CA VAL A 141 19.54 -11.54 13.72
C VAL A 141 19.66 -11.70 12.22
N ILE A 142 19.83 -10.57 11.53
CA ILE A 142 20.07 -10.51 10.08
C ILE A 142 21.45 -9.87 9.87
N ARG A 143 22.48 -10.71 9.73
CA ARG A 143 23.86 -10.24 9.47
C ARG A 143 23.99 -9.67 8.07
N MET A 144 24.81 -8.64 7.86
CA MET A 144 25.10 -8.13 6.52
C MET A 144 26.11 -8.98 5.73
N ALA A 145 26.87 -9.84 6.41
CA ALA A 145 27.77 -10.80 5.77
C ALA A 145 27.00 -12.01 5.21
N GLN A 146 26.12 -11.76 4.23
CA GLN A 146 25.28 -12.77 3.56
C GLN A 146 25.00 -12.36 2.10
N PRO A 147 24.61 -13.29 1.20
CA PRO A 147 24.44 -13.01 -0.23
C PRO A 147 23.37 -11.95 -0.54
N TYR A 148 22.31 -11.88 0.27
CA TYR A 148 21.15 -11.01 0.02
C TYR A 148 21.10 -9.78 0.92
N SER A 149 22.25 -9.39 1.50
CA SER A 149 22.36 -8.28 2.43
C SER A 149 21.91 -6.94 1.81
N GLY A 150 22.07 -6.77 0.50
CA GLY A 150 21.60 -5.57 -0.20
C GLY A 150 20.09 -5.45 -0.19
N TYR A 151 19.39 -6.58 -0.37
CA TYR A 151 17.93 -6.64 -0.29
C TYR A 151 17.45 -6.37 1.13
N ALA A 152 18.04 -7.05 2.12
CA ALA A 152 17.75 -6.86 3.53
C ALA A 152 17.92 -5.38 3.94
N LYS A 153 19.07 -4.78 3.63
CA LYS A 153 19.36 -3.37 3.92
C LYS A 153 18.34 -2.42 3.29
N ALA A 154 18.00 -2.64 2.02
CA ALA A 154 17.05 -1.78 1.30
C ALA A 154 15.64 -1.82 1.90
N LEU A 155 15.24 -2.91 2.55
CA LEU A 155 13.92 -3.08 3.16
C LEU A 155 13.87 -2.74 4.65
N LEU A 156 14.98 -2.92 5.38
CA LEU A 156 15.05 -2.74 6.82
C LEU A 156 15.43 -1.33 7.24
N GLU A 157 16.15 -0.58 6.41
CA GLU A 157 16.53 0.79 6.74
C GLU A 157 15.41 1.80 6.45
N ASN A 158 15.42 2.90 7.21
CA ASN A 158 14.66 4.09 6.84
C ASN A 158 15.30 4.71 5.60
N GLN A 159 14.52 4.88 4.53
CA GLN A 159 15.00 5.50 3.31
C GLN A 159 15.06 7.01 3.48
N GLN A 160 16.17 7.60 3.04
CA GLN A 160 16.35 9.04 2.92
C GLN A 160 16.61 9.34 1.45
N TYR A 161 15.65 9.97 0.78
CA TYR A 161 15.84 10.35 -0.61
C TYR A 161 16.79 11.56 -0.70
N PRO A 162 17.79 11.55 -1.60
CA PRO A 162 18.77 12.64 -1.69
C PRO A 162 18.12 13.98 -2.04
N ASP A 163 18.65 15.08 -1.50
CA ASP A 163 18.26 16.43 -1.88
C ASP A 163 18.87 16.81 -3.23
N LEU A 164 18.20 16.38 -4.30
CA LEU A 164 18.59 16.70 -5.68
C LEU A 164 17.95 18.03 -6.09
N ARG A 165 18.71 18.92 -6.72
CA ARG A 165 18.22 20.21 -7.24
C ARG A 165 18.31 20.24 -8.76
N MET A 166 17.40 20.96 -9.41
CA MET A 166 17.44 21.14 -10.87
C MET A 166 18.68 21.91 -11.32
N TYR A 167 19.16 22.83 -10.49
CA TYR A 167 20.41 23.58 -10.59
C TYR A 167 20.84 24.01 -9.18
N PRO A 168 22.10 24.43 -8.94
CA PRO A 168 22.53 24.90 -7.62
C PRO A 168 21.64 26.02 -7.08
N GLY A 169 21.06 25.83 -5.89
CA GLY A 169 20.10 26.77 -5.27
C GLY A 169 18.68 26.75 -5.85
N GLY A 170 18.41 25.92 -6.86
CA GLY A 170 17.11 25.80 -7.51
C GLY A 170 16.07 24.97 -6.74
N PRO A 171 14.88 24.79 -7.34
CA PRO A 171 13.85 23.93 -6.77
C PRO A 171 14.31 22.46 -6.71
N PRO A 172 13.74 21.66 -5.77
CA PRO A 172 14.07 20.25 -5.68
C PRO A 172 13.62 19.49 -6.92
N ARG A 173 14.47 18.58 -7.39
CA ARG A 173 14.15 17.62 -8.45
C ARG A 173 13.29 16.51 -7.83
N ARG A 174 11.99 16.58 -8.11
CA ARG A 174 11.01 15.64 -7.59
C ARG A 174 11.36 14.19 -7.99
N PRO A 175 11.19 13.23 -7.09
CA PRO A 175 11.29 11.81 -7.44
C PRO A 175 10.27 11.43 -8.51
N TYR A 176 10.70 10.61 -9.48
CA TYR A 176 9.83 10.07 -10.53
C TYR A 176 8.88 8.99 -9.99
N ASP A 177 9.34 8.18 -9.02
CA ASP A 177 8.62 7.03 -8.48
C ASP A 177 8.70 7.04 -6.93
N VAL A 178 8.05 6.06 -6.31
CA VAL A 178 8.02 5.79 -4.87
C VAL A 178 9.40 5.87 -4.23
N THR A 179 9.47 6.50 -3.06
CA THR A 179 10.74 6.77 -2.36
C THR A 179 10.95 5.96 -1.09
N ALA A 180 9.92 5.31 -0.55
CA ALA A 180 10.02 4.47 0.64
C ALA A 180 9.34 3.11 0.47
N GLN A 181 9.95 2.09 1.08
CA GLN A 181 9.39 0.75 1.33
C GLN A 181 10.04 0.14 2.59
N THR A 182 10.20 0.94 3.66
CA THR A 182 10.73 0.48 4.95
C THR A 182 9.74 -0.50 5.58
N LEU A 183 10.04 -1.80 5.51
CA LEU A 183 9.18 -2.86 6.05
C LEU A 183 8.95 -2.72 7.57
N PRO A 184 9.96 -2.41 8.40
CA PRO A 184 9.74 -2.23 9.84
C PRO A 184 8.63 -1.23 10.16
N LEU A 185 8.58 -0.12 9.44
CA LEU A 185 7.54 0.90 9.60
C LEU A 185 6.18 0.45 9.05
N LEU A 186 6.15 -0.19 7.88
CA LEU A 186 4.91 -0.72 7.28
C LEU A 186 4.26 -1.81 8.15
N PHE A 187 5.07 -2.61 8.84
CA PHE A 187 4.62 -3.70 9.69
C PHE A 187 4.49 -3.33 11.17
N GLY A 188 5.02 -2.18 11.58
CA GLY A 188 5.04 -1.77 12.99
C GLY A 188 5.97 -2.63 13.86
N VAL A 189 7.07 -3.12 13.26
CA VAL A 189 8.05 -4.01 13.90
C VAL A 189 9.27 -3.21 14.31
N GLU A 190 9.69 -3.37 15.57
CA GLU A 190 10.94 -2.78 16.05
C GLU A 190 12.13 -3.53 15.45
N VAL A 191 13.02 -2.77 14.79
CA VAL A 191 14.28 -3.29 14.25
C VAL A 191 15.42 -2.38 14.68
N LYS A 192 16.46 -2.99 15.26
CA LYS A 192 17.67 -2.30 15.72
C LYS A 192 18.79 -2.50 14.70
N THR A 193 19.29 -1.41 14.13
CA THR A 193 20.53 -1.45 13.35
C THR A 193 21.71 -1.60 14.29
N VAL A 194 22.52 -2.64 14.09
CA VAL A 194 23.66 -2.94 14.92
C VAL A 194 24.94 -2.76 14.10
N THR A 195 25.86 -1.92 14.59
CA THR A 195 27.15 -1.64 13.95
C THR A 195 28.30 -2.45 14.55
N THR A 196 28.16 -2.90 15.81
CA THR A 196 29.14 -3.72 16.51
C THR A 196 28.81 -5.20 16.37
N ALA A 197 29.81 -6.04 16.14
CA ALA A 197 29.59 -7.48 16.03
C ALA A 197 28.99 -8.06 17.31
N LEU A 198 27.91 -8.85 17.17
CA LEU A 198 27.38 -9.66 18.26
C LEU A 198 28.07 -11.02 18.27
N SER A 199 28.22 -11.59 19.46
CA SER A 199 28.75 -12.93 19.68
C SER A 199 27.67 -13.82 20.31
N GLY A 200 27.74 -15.11 20.04
CA GLY A 200 26.85 -16.12 20.61
C GLY A 200 26.60 -17.26 19.64
N PRO A 201 26.03 -18.38 20.12
CA PRO A 201 25.46 -19.34 19.19
C PRO A 201 24.28 -18.66 18.47
N PHE A 202 24.36 -18.67 17.15
CA PHE A 202 23.25 -18.28 16.29
C PHE A 202 22.73 -19.54 15.60
N GLU A 203 21.43 -19.75 15.65
CA GLU A 203 20.78 -20.85 14.95
C GLU A 203 19.93 -20.32 13.81
N ARG A 204 19.84 -21.07 12.71
CA ARG A 204 19.01 -20.64 11.57
C ARG A 204 17.54 -20.59 11.97
N GLU A 205 16.84 -19.50 11.62
CA GLU A 205 15.38 -19.43 11.78
C GLU A 205 14.71 -20.47 10.87
N LYS A 206 13.79 -21.24 11.45
CA LYS A 206 13.05 -22.33 10.79
C LYS A 206 11.58 -22.01 10.58
N PHE A 207 11.09 -20.90 11.15
CA PHE A 207 9.70 -20.48 11.11
C PHE A 207 8.76 -21.57 11.65
N GLU A 208 9.14 -22.19 12.76
CA GLU A 208 8.30 -23.16 13.45
C GLU A 208 6.92 -22.55 13.73
N PRO A 209 5.83 -23.29 13.51
CA PRO A 209 4.48 -22.80 13.78
C PRO A 209 4.37 -22.28 15.22
N ALA A 210 3.85 -21.06 15.37
CA ALA A 210 3.61 -20.51 16.70
C ALA A 210 2.57 -21.37 17.44
N PRO A 211 2.76 -21.66 18.73
CA PRO A 211 1.76 -22.37 19.51
C PRO A 211 0.45 -21.55 19.55
N PRO A 212 -0.72 -22.21 19.63
CA PRO A 212 -2.00 -21.53 19.77
C PRO A 212 -1.97 -20.59 20.99
N ARG A 213 -2.43 -19.36 20.81
CA ARG A 213 -2.49 -18.38 21.90
C ARG A 213 -3.83 -18.45 22.61
N GLN A 214 -3.80 -18.41 23.93
CA GLN A 214 -5.02 -18.38 24.76
C GLN A 214 -5.77 -17.04 24.66
N THR A 215 -5.05 -15.91 24.53
CA THR A 215 -5.65 -14.58 24.36
C THR A 215 -5.52 -14.10 22.92
N LEU A 216 -6.62 -13.64 22.34
CA LEU A 216 -6.68 -13.09 20.99
C LEU A 216 -6.49 -11.57 21.05
N ALA A 217 -5.25 -11.12 21.21
CA ALA A 217 -4.93 -9.70 21.32
C ALA A 217 -5.24 -8.95 20.02
N ALA A 218 -5.90 -7.79 20.09
CA ALA A 218 -6.30 -7.03 18.90
C ALA A 218 -5.12 -6.47 18.10
N GLY A 219 -4.01 -6.19 18.79
CA GLY A 219 -2.77 -5.75 18.17
C GLY A 219 -2.03 -6.83 17.39
N ASP A 220 -2.38 -8.11 17.56
CA ASP A 220 -1.75 -9.21 16.85
C ASP A 220 -2.43 -9.49 15.51
N THR A 221 -1.68 -9.47 14.42
CA THR A 221 -2.17 -9.79 13.08
C THR A 221 -2.84 -11.16 13.00
N ASP A 222 -2.29 -12.18 13.67
CA ASP A 222 -2.81 -13.55 13.57
C ASP A 222 -4.18 -13.70 14.25
N THR A 223 -4.50 -12.82 15.21
CA THR A 223 -5.83 -12.75 15.83
C THR A 223 -6.91 -12.55 14.77
N TRP A 224 -6.73 -11.60 13.86
CA TRP A 224 -7.74 -11.24 12.84
C TRP A 224 -8.06 -12.38 11.87
N VAL A 225 -7.06 -13.23 11.56
CA VAL A 225 -7.27 -14.48 10.82
C VAL A 225 -8.10 -15.46 11.65
N ASN A 226 -7.76 -15.61 12.93
CA ASN A 226 -8.44 -16.55 13.82
C ASN A 226 -9.90 -16.16 14.11
N LEU A 227 -10.23 -14.86 14.21
CA LEU A 227 -11.63 -14.40 14.37
C LEU A 227 -12.52 -14.90 13.24
N ASN A 228 -12.05 -14.72 12.00
CA ASN A 228 -12.79 -15.15 10.83
C ASN A 228 -12.94 -16.67 10.75
N ARG A 229 -11.92 -17.44 11.18
CA ARG A 229 -12.01 -18.90 11.30
C ARG A 229 -13.02 -19.35 12.36
N ILE A 230 -13.09 -18.65 13.51
CA ILE A 230 -14.09 -18.93 14.55
C ILE A 230 -15.49 -18.73 13.97
N TRP A 231 -15.75 -17.60 13.30
CA TRP A 231 -17.05 -17.37 12.65
C TRP A 231 -17.34 -18.37 11.53
N ASP A 232 -16.35 -18.77 10.73
CA ASP A 232 -16.52 -19.79 9.69
C ASP A 232 -16.90 -21.16 10.27
N ALA A 233 -16.41 -21.49 11.46
CA ALA A 233 -16.78 -22.69 12.20
C ALA A 233 -18.12 -22.57 12.95
N GLY A 234 -18.84 -21.45 12.83
CA GLY A 234 -20.10 -21.19 13.55
C GLY A 234 -19.91 -20.79 15.01
N GLY A 235 -18.68 -20.49 15.44
CA GLY A 235 -18.37 -19.99 16.75
C GLY A 235 -18.74 -18.51 16.94
N GLN A 236 -18.71 -18.08 18.19
CA GLN A 236 -19.00 -16.70 18.59
C GLN A 236 -17.70 -15.98 18.94
N VAL A 237 -17.70 -14.66 18.75
CA VAL A 237 -16.56 -13.79 19.07
C VAL A 237 -17.07 -12.67 19.98
N TRP A 238 -16.27 -12.36 20.99
CA TRP A 238 -16.51 -11.22 21.88
C TRP A 238 -15.34 -10.25 21.78
N ARG A 239 -15.60 -8.97 22.03
CA ARG A 239 -14.63 -7.89 21.98
C ARG A 239 -14.65 -7.10 23.28
N ASN A 240 -13.47 -6.85 23.85
CA ASN A 240 -13.31 -5.94 24.98
C ASN A 240 -13.38 -4.48 24.46
N PRO A 241 -14.29 -3.63 24.96
CA PRO A 241 -14.45 -2.27 24.46
C PRO A 241 -13.30 -1.33 24.84
N GLU A 242 -12.52 -1.63 25.87
CA GLU A 242 -11.42 -0.80 26.35
C GLU A 242 -10.10 -1.14 25.65
N THR A 243 -9.79 -2.44 25.51
CA THR A 243 -8.52 -2.90 24.90
C THR A 243 -8.66 -3.23 23.42
N GLY A 244 -9.87 -3.57 22.98
CA GLY A 244 -10.18 -4.13 21.67
C GLY A 244 -9.94 -5.61 21.53
N ASP A 245 -9.32 -6.26 22.52
CA ASP A 245 -8.97 -7.69 22.46
C ASP A 245 -10.21 -8.56 22.26
N PHE A 246 -9.97 -9.80 21.84
CA PHE A 246 -11.03 -10.75 21.48
C PHE A 246 -11.02 -11.99 22.37
N ALA A 247 -12.18 -12.64 22.45
CA ALA A 247 -12.37 -13.92 23.12
C ALA A 247 -13.33 -14.80 22.30
N ALA A 248 -13.19 -16.12 22.46
CA ALA A 248 -14.05 -17.14 21.83
C ALA A 248 -15.13 -17.68 22.79
N SER A 249 -15.23 -17.11 23.99
CA SER A 249 -16.28 -17.39 24.98
C SER A 249 -16.56 -16.14 25.81
N ASP A 250 -17.70 -16.11 26.48
CA ASP A 250 -18.03 -15.14 27.52
C ASP A 250 -17.16 -15.40 28.77
N GLY A 251 -16.21 -14.51 29.05
CA GLY A 251 -15.39 -14.54 30.26
C GLY A 251 -15.84 -13.50 31.30
N ASP A 252 -15.16 -13.46 32.45
CA ASP A 252 -15.49 -12.61 33.62
C ASP A 252 -15.23 -11.08 33.46
N ALA A 253 -15.09 -10.55 32.24
CA ALA A 253 -14.83 -9.13 31.98
C ALA A 253 -15.94 -8.50 31.09
N PRO A 254 -15.99 -7.16 30.86
CA PRO A 254 -17.06 -6.53 30.09
C PRO A 254 -16.89 -6.76 28.58
N TRP A 255 -17.01 -8.02 28.16
CA TRP A 255 -16.93 -8.49 26.79
C TRP A 255 -18.25 -8.24 26.06
N LYS A 256 -18.21 -7.49 24.95
CA LYS A 256 -19.37 -7.31 24.07
C LYS A 256 -19.35 -8.37 22.98
N ARG A 257 -20.43 -9.14 22.84
CA ARG A 257 -20.58 -10.07 21.71
C ARG A 257 -20.53 -9.29 20.39
N LEU A 258 -19.74 -9.79 19.46
CA LEU A 258 -19.51 -9.21 18.15
C LEU A 258 -20.19 -10.08 17.09
N GLU A 259 -21.10 -9.47 16.35
CA GLU A 259 -21.70 -10.10 15.17
C GLU A 259 -20.73 -10.01 13.99
N ARG A 260 -20.76 -11.02 13.12
CA ARG A 260 -19.90 -11.03 11.94
C ARG A 260 -20.40 -9.95 10.96
N PRO A 261 -19.55 -8.99 10.53
CA PRO A 261 -19.99 -7.94 9.63
C PRO A 261 -20.31 -8.49 8.24
N ARG A 262 -21.40 -7.99 7.64
CA ARG A 262 -21.75 -8.21 6.24
C ARG A 262 -21.10 -7.11 5.40
N ILE A 263 -19.94 -7.42 4.85
CA ILE A 263 -19.08 -6.46 4.14
C ILE A 263 -19.44 -6.45 2.65
N ALA A 264 -19.60 -5.26 2.08
CA ALA A 264 -19.62 -5.03 0.65
C ALA A 264 -18.34 -4.32 0.19
N LEU A 265 -17.78 -4.78 -0.92
CA LEU A 265 -16.67 -4.12 -1.63
C LEU A 265 -17.19 -3.53 -2.93
N TYR A 266 -17.07 -2.22 -3.09
CA TYR A 266 -17.49 -1.56 -4.30
C TYR A 266 -16.59 -1.92 -5.48
N LYS A 267 -17.21 -2.36 -6.59
CA LYS A 267 -16.55 -2.78 -7.81
C LYS A 267 -17.00 -1.91 -8.98
N SER A 268 -16.19 -0.91 -9.27
CA SER A 268 -16.30 -0.08 -10.48
C SER A 268 -16.06 -0.91 -11.74
N PHE A 269 -16.74 -0.56 -12.83
CA PHE A 269 -16.41 -1.13 -14.16
C PHE A 269 -15.12 -0.57 -14.73
N VAL A 270 -14.73 0.65 -14.35
CA VAL A 270 -13.36 1.14 -14.56
C VAL A 270 -12.47 0.41 -13.55
N PRO A 271 -11.50 -0.43 -13.98
CA PRO A 271 -10.73 -1.26 -13.07
C PRO A 271 -9.86 -0.43 -12.12
N SER A 272 -9.90 -0.73 -10.82
CA SER A 272 -8.98 -0.19 -9.83
C SER A 272 -8.03 -1.28 -9.34
N MET A 273 -6.72 -1.01 -9.37
CA MET A 273 -5.74 -1.92 -8.78
C MET A 273 -5.93 -2.06 -7.26
N ASP A 274 -6.34 -0.99 -6.58
CA ASP A 274 -6.50 -1.00 -5.12
C ASP A 274 -7.70 -1.86 -4.68
N GLU A 275 -8.75 -1.94 -5.52
CA GLU A 275 -9.85 -2.89 -5.33
C GLU A 275 -9.34 -4.34 -5.31
N GLY A 276 -8.51 -4.71 -6.28
CA GLY A 276 -7.90 -6.04 -6.33
C GLY A 276 -7.01 -6.34 -5.12
N TRP A 277 -6.24 -5.36 -4.65
CA TRP A 277 -5.48 -5.50 -3.40
C TRP A 277 -6.41 -5.65 -2.20
N THR A 278 -7.53 -4.93 -2.15
CA THR A 278 -8.50 -5.00 -1.05
C THR A 278 -9.14 -6.38 -0.98
N ARG A 279 -9.54 -6.94 -2.14
CA ARG A 279 -9.97 -8.35 -2.24
C ARG A 279 -8.90 -9.30 -1.73
N TRP A 280 -7.65 -9.14 -2.21
CA TRP A 280 -6.55 -9.99 -1.77
C TRP A 280 -6.36 -9.94 -0.25
N THR A 281 -6.39 -8.75 0.36
CA THR A 281 -6.32 -8.60 1.82
C THR A 281 -7.50 -9.28 2.52
N PHE A 282 -8.72 -9.15 2.03
CA PHE A 282 -9.86 -9.88 2.58
C PHE A 282 -9.69 -11.40 2.49
N ASP A 283 -9.24 -11.91 1.35
CA ASP A 283 -9.00 -13.34 1.12
C ASP A 283 -7.91 -13.88 2.07
N GLN A 284 -6.80 -13.13 2.24
CA GLN A 284 -5.70 -13.53 3.15
C GLN A 284 -6.12 -13.56 4.63
N PHE A 285 -7.07 -12.69 5.02
CA PHE A 285 -7.57 -12.60 6.40
C PHE A 285 -8.91 -13.31 6.62
N HIS A 286 -9.41 -14.02 5.60
CA HIS A 286 -10.69 -14.75 5.61
C HIS A 286 -11.94 -13.88 5.89
N PHE A 287 -11.89 -12.58 5.59
CA PHE A 287 -13.09 -11.76 5.64
C PHE A 287 -14.05 -12.18 4.53
N ARG A 288 -15.32 -12.42 4.88
CA ARG A 288 -16.38 -12.63 3.88
C ARG A 288 -16.88 -11.29 3.39
N TYR A 289 -16.92 -11.12 2.08
CA TYR A 289 -17.42 -9.92 1.43
C TYR A 289 -18.27 -10.27 0.21
N SER A 290 -19.10 -9.32 -0.21
CA SER A 290 -19.79 -9.33 -1.50
C SER A 290 -19.30 -8.19 -2.36
N GLU A 291 -19.14 -8.40 -3.66
CA GLU A 291 -18.92 -7.30 -4.60
C GLU A 291 -20.25 -6.58 -4.85
N VAL A 292 -20.22 -5.25 -4.94
CA VAL A 292 -21.40 -4.43 -5.30
C VAL A 292 -21.07 -3.49 -6.44
N THR A 293 -21.94 -3.46 -7.45
CA THR A 293 -21.81 -2.59 -8.61
C THR A 293 -22.60 -1.29 -8.45
N ASN A 294 -22.46 -0.36 -9.41
CA ASN A 294 -23.26 0.86 -9.49
C ASN A 294 -24.77 0.57 -9.41
N ALA A 295 -25.23 -0.46 -10.12
CA ALA A 295 -26.64 -0.83 -10.17
C ALA A 295 -27.13 -1.39 -8.83
N ASP A 296 -26.31 -2.20 -8.15
CA ASP A 296 -26.64 -2.74 -6.83
C ASP A 296 -26.79 -1.63 -5.79
N ILE A 297 -25.91 -0.62 -5.83
CA ILE A 297 -25.99 0.53 -4.92
C ILE A 297 -27.22 1.38 -5.23
N ALA A 298 -27.46 1.69 -6.51
CA ALA A 298 -28.60 2.50 -6.93
C ALA A 298 -29.96 1.84 -6.65
N ALA A 299 -30.02 0.50 -6.60
CA ALA A 299 -31.23 -0.24 -6.24
C ALA A 299 -31.65 -0.04 -4.77
N GLY A 300 -30.73 0.40 -3.90
CA GLY A 300 -31.02 0.73 -2.50
C GLY A 300 -31.20 -0.49 -1.59
N ALA A 301 -31.92 -0.29 -0.49
CA ALA A 301 -32.12 -1.29 0.58
C ALA A 301 -30.81 -1.88 1.16
N LEU A 302 -29.71 -1.13 1.09
CA LEU A 302 -28.36 -1.63 1.37
C LEU A 302 -28.19 -2.19 2.80
N ARG A 303 -28.79 -1.55 3.81
CA ARG A 303 -28.65 -1.96 5.23
C ARG A 303 -29.27 -3.33 5.52
N THR A 304 -30.23 -3.76 4.70
CA THR A 304 -30.82 -5.10 4.81
C THR A 304 -29.83 -6.20 4.45
N ARG A 305 -28.78 -5.88 3.68
CA ARG A 305 -27.79 -6.82 3.16
C ARG A 305 -26.41 -6.63 3.77
N PHE A 306 -26.06 -5.39 4.10
CA PHE A 306 -24.70 -4.99 4.48
C PHE A 306 -24.69 -4.18 5.76
N ASP A 307 -23.57 -4.28 6.47
CA ASP A 307 -23.24 -3.48 7.64
C ASP A 307 -22.16 -2.44 7.27
N VAL A 308 -21.24 -2.81 6.37
CA VAL A 308 -20.13 -1.96 5.93
C VAL A 308 -19.99 -1.99 4.40
N ILE A 309 -19.73 -0.84 3.77
CA ILE A 309 -19.39 -0.74 2.34
C ILE A 309 -18.03 -0.06 2.19
N VAL A 310 -17.12 -0.72 1.49
CA VAL A 310 -15.74 -0.26 1.27
C VAL A 310 -15.56 0.25 -0.16
N PHE A 311 -15.04 1.47 -0.28
CA PHE A 311 -14.65 2.13 -1.53
C PHE A 311 -13.13 2.23 -1.60
N PRO A 312 -12.48 1.41 -2.46
CA PRO A 312 -11.03 1.44 -2.67
C PRO A 312 -10.53 2.78 -3.24
N ASP A 313 -9.22 2.97 -3.26
CA ASP A 313 -8.59 4.12 -3.91
C ASP A 313 -8.97 4.19 -5.39
N GLN A 314 -9.70 5.24 -5.74
CA GLN A 314 -10.13 5.50 -7.10
C GLN A 314 -10.39 7.00 -7.29
N PRO A 315 -9.95 7.61 -8.41
CA PRO A 315 -10.24 9.02 -8.68
C PRO A 315 -11.73 9.33 -8.72
N GLU A 316 -12.12 10.47 -8.17
CA GLU A 316 -13.53 10.94 -8.14
C GLU A 316 -14.21 10.87 -9.51
N ARG A 317 -13.52 11.32 -10.57
CA ARG A 317 -14.08 11.32 -11.94
C ARG A 317 -14.56 9.93 -12.37
N GLU A 318 -13.80 8.90 -12.02
CA GLU A 318 -14.12 7.52 -12.39
C GLU A 318 -15.26 6.96 -11.53
N LEU A 319 -15.32 7.32 -10.25
CA LEU A 319 -16.45 6.98 -9.38
C LEU A 319 -17.74 7.65 -9.85
N THR A 320 -17.69 8.90 -10.30
CA THR A 320 -18.86 9.66 -10.75
C THR A 320 -19.33 9.24 -12.14
N THR A 321 -18.41 9.12 -13.10
CA THR A 321 -18.79 8.94 -14.52
C THR A 321 -18.51 7.55 -15.07
N GLY A 322 -17.60 6.78 -14.47
CA GLY A 322 -17.16 5.48 -14.98
C GLY A 322 -16.70 5.54 -16.43
N PHE A 323 -17.00 4.48 -17.19
CA PHE A 323 -16.84 4.53 -18.65
C PHE A 323 -17.94 5.40 -19.26
N THR A 324 -17.55 6.26 -20.20
CA THR A 324 -18.49 7.09 -20.96
C THR A 324 -19.38 6.25 -21.88
N ALA A 325 -20.56 6.77 -22.20
CA ALA A 325 -21.46 6.13 -23.15
C ALA A 325 -20.76 5.88 -24.50
N GLY A 326 -20.89 4.66 -25.03
CA GLY A 326 -20.24 4.25 -26.28
C GLY A 326 -18.80 3.76 -26.14
N ALA A 327 -18.12 3.97 -24.99
CA ALA A 327 -16.79 3.42 -24.75
C ALA A 327 -16.83 1.91 -24.44
N MET A 328 -17.92 1.45 -23.83
CA MET A 328 -18.16 0.05 -23.45
C MET A 328 -19.65 -0.30 -23.65
N PRO A 329 -20.04 -1.59 -23.68
CA PRO A 329 -21.45 -1.99 -23.66
C PRO A 329 -22.22 -1.31 -22.52
N PRO A 330 -23.49 -0.89 -22.71
CA PRO A 330 -24.20 -0.01 -21.76
C PRO A 330 -24.19 -0.49 -20.30
N ARG A 331 -24.27 -1.79 -20.07
CA ARG A 331 -24.23 -2.40 -18.72
C ARG A 331 -22.91 -2.17 -17.96
N TYR A 332 -21.85 -1.74 -18.63
CA TYR A 332 -20.52 -1.47 -18.08
C TYR A 332 -20.18 0.03 -18.07
N THR A 333 -21.15 0.90 -18.38
CA THR A 333 -20.96 2.35 -18.46
C THR A 333 -21.60 3.07 -17.26
N GLY A 334 -21.16 4.30 -16.99
CA GLY A 334 -21.64 5.10 -15.87
C GLY A 334 -20.93 4.81 -14.55
N GLY A 335 -21.14 5.70 -13.58
CA GLY A 335 -20.63 5.59 -12.21
C GLY A 335 -21.76 5.62 -11.17
N LEU A 336 -21.43 6.11 -9.99
CA LEU A 336 -22.36 6.33 -8.87
C LEU A 336 -23.27 7.53 -9.18
N ASN A 337 -24.44 7.23 -9.72
CA ASN A 337 -25.45 8.22 -10.09
C ASN A 337 -26.14 8.85 -8.85
N PRO A 338 -27.02 9.87 -9.02
CA PRO A 338 -27.71 10.50 -7.89
C PRO A 338 -28.54 9.53 -7.02
N ALA A 339 -29.10 8.47 -7.60
CA ALA A 339 -29.83 7.46 -6.84
C ALA A 339 -28.87 6.64 -5.94
N ALA A 340 -27.68 6.32 -6.43
CA ALA A 340 -26.64 5.66 -5.63
C ALA A 340 -26.15 6.56 -4.48
N VAL A 341 -25.95 7.87 -4.74
CA VAL A 341 -25.60 8.84 -3.68
C VAL A 341 -26.64 8.85 -2.58
N GLU A 342 -27.92 8.94 -2.93
CA GLU A 342 -29.01 8.95 -1.96
C GLU A 342 -29.13 7.61 -1.20
N ALA A 343 -28.94 6.48 -1.87
CA ALA A 343 -28.91 5.17 -1.24
C ALA A 343 -27.78 5.05 -0.21
N LEU A 344 -26.58 5.55 -0.51
CA LEU A 344 -25.44 5.56 0.41
C LEU A 344 -25.67 6.48 1.61
N ARG A 345 -26.27 7.66 1.42
CA ARG A 345 -26.66 8.54 2.53
C ARG A 345 -27.64 7.85 3.47
N LYS A 346 -28.70 7.23 2.92
CA LYS A 346 -29.68 6.48 3.71
C LYS A 346 -29.05 5.30 4.44
N PHE A 347 -28.12 4.60 3.79
CA PHE A 347 -27.38 3.51 4.41
C PHE A 347 -26.60 3.98 5.64
N ALA A 348 -25.82 5.06 5.52
CA ALA A 348 -25.07 5.62 6.63
C ALA A 348 -26.01 6.09 7.76
N GLN A 349 -27.06 6.85 7.41
CA GLN A 349 -28.05 7.35 8.37
C GLN A 349 -28.73 6.21 9.17
N ALA A 350 -28.95 5.05 8.55
CA ALA A 350 -29.57 3.89 9.15
C ALA A 350 -28.60 3.01 9.98
N GLY A 351 -27.39 3.48 10.29
CA GLY A 351 -26.42 2.72 11.08
C GLY A 351 -25.49 1.85 10.25
N GLY A 352 -25.31 2.14 8.96
CA GLY A 352 -24.29 1.52 8.14
C GLY A 352 -22.98 2.30 8.18
N THR A 353 -21.87 1.63 7.88
CA THR A 353 -20.54 2.26 7.85
C THR A 353 -19.97 2.30 6.43
N LEU A 354 -19.61 3.49 5.97
CA LEU A 354 -19.00 3.72 4.66
C LEU A 354 -17.51 4.00 4.83
N LEU A 355 -16.64 3.22 4.18
CA LEU A 355 -15.20 3.40 4.21
C LEU A 355 -14.70 3.90 2.86
N PHE A 356 -13.96 5.00 2.82
CA PHE A 356 -13.36 5.55 1.61
C PHE A 356 -11.85 5.63 1.74
N PHE A 357 -11.12 5.06 0.78
CA PHE A 357 -9.66 5.07 0.75
C PHE A 357 -9.11 6.14 -0.19
N ASN A 358 -8.16 6.90 0.33
CA ASN A 358 -7.31 7.83 -0.42
C ASN A 358 -8.13 8.72 -1.36
N LYS A 359 -8.01 8.58 -2.70
CA LYS A 359 -8.68 9.48 -3.64
C LYS A 359 -10.20 9.33 -3.70
N SER A 360 -10.75 8.21 -3.25
CA SER A 360 -12.21 8.04 -3.18
C SER A 360 -12.85 8.91 -2.09
N THR A 361 -12.06 9.40 -1.13
CA THR A 361 -12.55 10.33 -0.08
C THR A 361 -13.03 11.65 -0.67
N LEU A 362 -12.42 12.14 -1.77
CA LEU A 362 -12.88 13.36 -2.46
C LEU A 362 -14.32 13.22 -2.96
N TRP A 363 -14.63 12.08 -3.59
CA TRP A 363 -15.99 11.76 -4.01
C TRP A 363 -16.97 11.79 -2.83
N ALA A 364 -16.60 11.16 -1.72
CA ALA A 364 -17.42 11.14 -0.51
C ALA A 364 -17.66 12.56 0.03
N MET A 365 -16.63 13.40 0.06
CA MET A 365 -16.71 14.77 0.56
C MET A 365 -17.64 15.64 -0.29
N HIS A 366 -17.56 15.54 -1.62
CA HIS A 366 -18.38 16.32 -2.54
C HIS A 366 -19.83 15.84 -2.61
N HIS A 367 -20.07 14.54 -2.43
CA HIS A 367 -21.39 13.96 -2.66
C HIS A 367 -22.15 13.57 -1.38
N LEU A 368 -21.50 13.37 -0.24
CA LEU A 368 -22.15 12.90 1.00
C LEU A 368 -22.29 13.98 2.08
N ALA A 369 -22.05 15.26 1.75
CA ALA A 369 -22.21 16.40 2.66
C ALA A 369 -21.40 16.25 3.96
N ILE A 370 -20.13 15.87 3.81
CA ILE A 370 -19.22 15.62 4.94
C ILE A 370 -18.67 16.95 5.46
N GLY A 371 -18.69 17.16 6.77
CA GLY A 371 -18.13 18.33 7.45
C GLY A 371 -16.59 18.37 7.53
N ALA A 372 -15.89 17.88 6.50
CA ALA A 372 -14.43 17.85 6.41
C ALA A 372 -13.98 18.54 5.12
N LYS A 373 -12.73 19.04 5.09
CA LYS A 373 -12.13 19.68 3.90
C LYS A 373 -10.77 19.08 3.59
N ASN A 374 -10.48 18.83 2.31
CA ASN A 374 -9.16 18.36 1.90
C ASN A 374 -8.23 19.58 1.75
N VAL A 375 -7.23 19.69 2.61
CA VAL A 375 -6.33 20.86 2.67
C VAL A 375 -5.31 20.91 1.55
N VAL A 376 -5.11 19.79 0.84
CA VAL A 376 -4.19 19.69 -0.30
C VAL A 376 -4.91 19.56 -1.65
N GLU A 377 -6.23 19.75 -1.67
CA GLU A 377 -6.99 19.78 -2.91
C GLU A 377 -6.60 20.98 -3.78
N GLY A 378 -6.35 20.74 -5.07
CA GLY A 378 -5.93 21.77 -6.02
C GLY A 378 -4.51 22.31 -5.80
N VAL A 379 -3.78 21.83 -4.78
CA VAL A 379 -2.39 22.23 -4.56
C VAL A 379 -1.49 21.60 -5.62
N SER A 380 -0.64 22.41 -6.23
CA SER A 380 0.24 21.93 -7.30
C SER A 380 1.33 20.98 -6.79
N ASN A 381 1.80 20.08 -7.65
CA ASN A 381 2.93 19.19 -7.36
C ASN A 381 4.26 19.95 -7.11
N ALA A 382 4.31 21.27 -7.31
CA ALA A 382 5.46 22.11 -6.97
C ALA A 382 5.41 22.60 -5.51
N GLN A 383 4.24 22.53 -4.86
CA GLN A 383 4.02 22.96 -3.47
C GLN A 383 3.81 21.76 -2.54
N TYR A 384 3.10 20.73 -2.99
CA TYR A 384 2.87 19.48 -2.26
C TYR A 384 3.19 18.28 -3.14
N TYR A 385 4.10 17.42 -2.71
CA TYR A 385 4.37 16.18 -3.44
C TYR A 385 4.83 15.08 -2.49
N SER A 386 4.13 13.95 -2.55
CA SER A 386 4.43 12.73 -1.82
C SER A 386 4.29 11.55 -2.79
N PRO A 387 5.37 11.05 -3.40
CA PRO A 387 5.30 10.04 -4.47
C PRO A 387 5.09 8.60 -3.95
N GLY A 388 4.97 8.40 -2.63
CA GLY A 388 5.10 7.11 -1.98
C GLY A 388 6.15 7.20 -0.88
N SER A 389 5.70 7.60 0.29
CA SER A 389 6.50 7.85 1.48
C SER A 389 5.77 7.36 2.73
N LEU A 390 6.51 7.15 3.82
CA LEU A 390 5.94 6.80 5.10
C LEU A 390 5.93 8.02 6.00
N LEU A 391 4.74 8.42 6.44
CA LEU A 391 4.52 9.60 7.27
C LEU A 391 4.06 9.18 8.67
N ARG A 392 4.56 9.89 9.68
CA ARG A 392 4.16 9.69 11.08
C ARG A 392 2.78 10.29 11.32
N VAL A 393 1.96 9.58 12.07
CA VAL A 393 0.69 10.09 12.60
C VAL A 393 0.53 9.66 14.06
N ARG A 394 -0.16 10.52 14.81
CA ARG A 394 -0.61 10.24 16.17
C ARG A 394 -2.08 9.84 16.15
N LEU A 395 -2.39 8.71 16.77
CA LEU A 395 -3.72 8.14 16.87
C LEU A 395 -4.45 8.64 18.11
N ASP A 396 -5.74 8.93 17.96
CA ASP A 396 -6.65 9.13 19.09
C ASP A 396 -6.96 7.79 19.75
N ARG A 397 -6.38 7.56 20.93
CA ARG A 397 -6.53 6.32 21.70
C ARG A 397 -7.93 6.10 22.30
N HIS A 398 -8.81 7.09 22.22
CA HIS A 398 -10.20 6.95 22.68
C HIS A 398 -11.13 6.47 21.57
N SER A 399 -10.65 6.43 20.32
CA SER A 399 -11.44 5.95 19.18
C SER A 399 -11.50 4.42 19.13
N PRO A 400 -12.68 3.82 18.86
CA PRO A 400 -12.80 2.39 18.57
C PRO A 400 -11.95 1.92 17.36
N LEU A 401 -11.61 2.85 16.46
CA LEU A 401 -10.81 2.56 15.27
C LEU A 401 -9.32 2.32 15.59
N THR A 402 -8.83 2.75 16.75
CA THR A 402 -7.41 2.69 17.12
C THR A 402 -7.10 1.62 18.17
N LEU A 403 -8.11 0.85 18.60
CA LEU A 403 -7.94 -0.23 19.55
C LEU A 403 -6.90 -1.27 19.05
N GLY A 404 -6.01 -1.68 19.95
CA GLY A 404 -4.88 -2.58 19.66
C GLY A 404 -3.64 -1.92 19.03
N LEU A 405 -3.67 -0.61 18.72
CA LEU A 405 -2.54 0.11 18.12
C LEU A 405 -1.78 1.00 19.14
N PRO A 406 -0.49 1.30 18.88
CA PRO A 406 0.19 2.38 19.60
C PRO A 406 -0.39 3.74 19.28
N GLU A 407 -0.04 4.72 20.13
CA GLU A 407 -0.32 6.12 19.88
C GLU A 407 0.36 6.66 18.62
N ASP A 408 1.63 6.33 18.35
CA ASP A 408 2.34 6.79 17.15
C ASP A 408 2.57 5.63 16.17
N ILE A 409 2.19 5.82 14.90
CA ILE A 409 2.42 4.88 13.80
C ILE A 409 2.96 5.59 12.55
N ALA A 410 3.43 4.81 11.58
CA ALA A 410 3.70 5.28 10.23
C ALA A 410 2.60 4.81 9.26
N ILE A 411 2.16 5.70 8.37
CA ILE A 411 1.18 5.40 7.33
C ILE A 411 1.75 5.65 5.95
N TRP A 412 1.21 4.94 4.96
CA TRP A 412 1.56 5.14 3.56
C TRP A 412 0.91 6.41 3.01
N SER A 413 1.71 7.30 2.44
CA SER A 413 1.24 8.50 1.71
C SER A 413 1.70 8.45 0.26
N GLU A 414 0.76 8.54 -0.68
CA GLU A 414 1.01 8.67 -2.12
C GLU A 414 0.01 9.67 -2.72
N GLN A 415 0.44 10.93 -2.77
CA GLN A 415 -0.40 12.09 -3.07
C GLN A 415 -1.73 12.05 -2.32
N SER A 416 -1.64 11.67 -1.05
CA SER A 416 -2.80 11.36 -0.25
C SER A 416 -3.48 12.63 0.25
N PRO A 417 -4.82 12.64 0.35
CA PRO A 417 -5.52 13.78 0.92
C PRO A 417 -5.22 13.89 2.43
N ALA A 418 -5.34 15.11 2.95
CA ALA A 418 -5.27 15.39 4.37
C ALA A 418 -6.42 16.32 4.72
N PHE A 419 -7.00 16.13 5.89
CA PHE A 419 -8.29 16.71 6.21
C PHE A 419 -8.18 17.78 7.30
N ASP A 420 -8.95 18.85 7.12
CA ASP A 420 -9.40 19.70 8.21
C ASP A 420 -10.79 19.20 8.63
N ALA A 421 -10.90 18.67 9.85
CA ALA A 421 -12.12 18.05 10.35
C ALA A 421 -12.26 18.26 11.87
N PRO A 422 -13.48 18.35 12.40
CA PRO A 422 -13.72 18.52 13.83
C PRO A 422 -13.22 17.36 14.71
N LEU A 423 -13.30 16.12 14.20
CA LEU A 423 -12.86 14.91 14.91
C LEU A 423 -11.78 14.20 14.09
N SER A 424 -10.58 14.11 14.65
CA SER A 424 -9.43 13.46 14.01
C SER A 424 -9.10 12.16 14.73
N ILE A 425 -9.01 11.07 13.98
CA ILE A 425 -8.63 9.74 14.51
C ILE A 425 -7.13 9.51 14.36
N ALA A 426 -6.55 10.02 13.28
CA ALA A 426 -5.10 10.04 13.07
C ALA A 426 -4.69 11.44 12.62
N THR A 427 -3.79 12.08 13.37
CA THR A 427 -3.35 13.45 13.15
C THR A 427 -1.86 13.47 12.80
N TYR A 428 -1.49 14.22 11.76
CA TYR A 428 -0.08 14.47 11.47
C TYR A 428 0.54 15.32 12.59
N PRO A 429 1.77 15.02 13.07
CA PRO A 429 2.44 15.84 14.07
C PRO A 429 2.69 17.27 13.55
N ALA A 430 3.07 18.19 14.44
CA ALA A 430 3.35 19.58 14.06
C ALA A 430 4.64 19.74 13.20
N SER A 431 5.55 18.78 13.28
CA SER A 431 6.79 18.71 12.51
C SER A 431 7.36 17.29 12.53
N GLY A 432 8.33 17.02 11.65
CA GLY A 432 8.98 15.71 11.56
C GLY A 432 8.07 14.63 11.00
N LEU A 433 7.17 14.99 10.08
CA LEU A 433 6.18 14.06 9.53
C LEU A 433 6.83 12.93 8.75
N LEU A 434 7.91 13.19 8.02
CA LEU A 434 8.56 12.19 7.17
C LEU A 434 9.30 11.14 8.03
N ALA A 435 8.78 9.91 8.05
CA ALA A 435 9.45 8.78 8.69
C ALA A 435 10.47 8.11 7.76
N SER A 436 10.12 8.00 6.47
CA SER A 436 10.97 7.39 5.43
C SER A 436 10.51 7.85 4.04
N GLY A 437 11.46 8.12 3.14
CA GLY A 437 11.22 8.51 1.76
C GLY A 437 11.50 9.99 1.49
N TRP A 438 10.53 10.66 0.88
CA TRP A 438 10.61 12.08 0.49
C TRP A 438 9.25 12.78 0.63
N LEU A 439 9.27 14.03 1.10
CA LEU A 439 8.06 14.84 1.24
C LEU A 439 8.36 16.30 0.90
N LEU A 440 7.51 16.89 0.06
CA LEU A 440 7.45 18.34 -0.17
C LEU A 440 6.10 18.87 0.32
N GLY A 441 6.13 20.03 0.99
CA GLY A 441 4.93 20.67 1.53
C GLY A 441 4.51 20.14 2.90
N GLU A 442 5.45 19.72 3.74
CA GLU A 442 5.17 19.20 5.09
C GLU A 442 4.24 20.11 5.92
N ASN A 443 4.44 21.42 5.81
CA ASN A 443 3.65 22.45 6.47
C ASN A 443 2.15 22.44 6.10
N LEU A 444 1.79 21.89 4.93
CA LEU A 444 0.39 21.77 4.51
C LEU A 444 -0.31 20.62 5.24
N LEU A 445 0.45 19.62 5.68
CA LEU A 445 -0.06 18.45 6.40
C LEU A 445 0.00 18.61 7.92
N ALA A 446 0.94 19.40 8.42
CA ALA A 446 1.19 19.55 9.85
C ALA A 446 -0.09 19.90 10.64
N GLY A 447 -0.40 19.09 11.65
CA GLY A 447 -1.60 19.24 12.49
C GLY A 447 -2.93 18.89 11.81
N LYS A 448 -2.93 18.45 10.55
CA LYS A 448 -4.12 18.00 9.83
C LYS A 448 -4.37 16.51 10.04
N SER A 449 -5.56 16.05 9.67
CA SER A 449 -5.99 14.67 9.87
C SER A 449 -5.65 13.78 8.68
N ALA A 450 -5.12 12.60 8.95
CA ALA A 450 -4.95 11.51 7.98
C ALA A 450 -6.11 10.50 8.02
N LEU A 451 -6.87 10.45 9.12
CA LEU A 451 -8.05 9.59 9.27
C LEU A 451 -9.12 10.35 10.04
N VAL A 452 -10.32 10.37 9.49
CA VAL A 452 -11.47 11.06 10.07
C VAL A 452 -12.66 10.10 10.10
N ASP A 453 -13.41 10.12 11.20
CA ASP A 453 -14.70 9.46 11.32
C ASP A 453 -15.79 10.53 11.45
N VAL A 454 -16.78 10.48 10.55
CA VAL A 454 -17.91 11.40 10.52
C VAL A 454 -19.20 10.66 10.83
N LYS A 455 -19.72 10.87 12.04
CA LYS A 455 -21.01 10.36 12.46
C LYS A 455 -22.13 10.93 11.60
N THR A 456 -22.92 10.04 10.99
CA THR A 456 -24.02 10.39 10.07
C THR A 456 -25.27 9.60 10.47
N GLY A 457 -26.21 10.25 11.15
CA GLY A 457 -27.36 9.56 11.77
C GLY A 457 -26.89 8.57 12.83
N ALA A 458 -27.26 7.29 12.68
CA ALA A 458 -26.80 6.21 13.55
C ALA A 458 -25.49 5.55 13.08
N GLY A 459 -25.00 5.86 11.88
CA GLY A 459 -23.82 5.22 11.29
C GLY A 459 -22.67 6.18 11.08
N HIS A 460 -21.70 5.75 10.26
CA HIS A 460 -20.39 6.36 10.15
C HIS A 460 -19.93 6.49 8.69
N ILE A 461 -19.24 7.59 8.37
CA ILE A 461 -18.50 7.77 7.13
C ILE A 461 -17.03 8.00 7.50
N VAL A 462 -16.20 7.01 7.22
CA VAL A 462 -14.79 7.00 7.60
C VAL A 462 -13.92 7.30 6.37
N LEU A 463 -13.12 8.36 6.47
CA LEU A 463 -12.25 8.83 5.40
C LEU A 463 -10.79 8.51 5.74
N PHE A 464 -10.20 7.56 4.99
CA PHE A 464 -8.78 7.27 5.07
C PHE A 464 -8.01 8.15 4.09
N GLY A 465 -7.22 9.08 4.58
CA GLY A 465 -6.21 9.85 3.85
C GLY A 465 -4.98 9.02 3.50
N MET A 466 -5.19 7.73 3.24
CA MET A 466 -4.23 6.74 2.81
C MET A 466 -4.97 5.53 2.24
N ARG A 467 -4.24 4.62 1.60
CA ARG A 467 -4.70 3.24 1.42
C ARG A 467 -4.24 2.45 2.65
N PRO A 468 -5.12 2.16 3.64
CA PRO A 468 -4.70 1.48 4.87
C PRO A 468 -4.13 0.09 4.58
N GLN A 469 -4.54 -0.50 3.47
CA GLN A 469 -4.10 -1.81 3.02
C GLN A 469 -3.06 -1.78 1.89
N TYR A 470 -2.47 -0.62 1.57
CA TYR A 470 -1.63 -0.37 0.38
C TYR A 470 -0.84 -1.61 -0.09
N ARG A 471 -1.20 -2.12 -1.27
CA ARG A 471 -0.59 -3.29 -1.93
C ARG A 471 -0.39 -4.52 -1.03
N ALA A 472 -1.28 -4.68 -0.06
CA ALA A 472 -1.19 -5.69 0.99
C ALA A 472 0.16 -5.68 1.77
N GLN A 473 0.73 -4.49 2.03
CA GLN A 473 2.02 -4.33 2.71
C GLN A 473 1.94 -3.58 4.06
N SER A 474 0.91 -2.76 4.27
CA SER A 474 0.80 -1.89 5.46
C SER A 474 0.18 -2.60 6.68
N TYR A 475 0.79 -3.69 7.15
CA TYR A 475 0.27 -4.50 8.27
C TYR A 475 0.00 -3.70 9.56
N GLN A 476 0.74 -2.61 9.79
CA GLN A 476 0.49 -1.70 10.90
C GLN A 476 -0.86 -0.98 10.75
N ALA A 477 -1.18 -0.50 9.54
CA ALA A 477 -2.41 0.24 9.27
C ALA A 477 -3.64 -0.67 9.06
N TYR A 478 -3.45 -1.98 8.86
CA TYR A 478 -4.58 -2.92 8.72
C TYR A 478 -5.55 -2.88 9.90
N LYS A 479 -5.07 -2.65 11.13
CA LYS A 479 -5.96 -2.67 12.30
C LYS A 479 -6.92 -1.47 12.28
N LEU A 480 -6.49 -0.31 11.76
CA LEU A 480 -7.40 0.81 11.53
C LEU A 480 -8.53 0.40 10.58
N PHE A 481 -8.18 -0.29 9.49
CA PHE A 481 -9.16 -0.78 8.53
C PHE A 481 -10.07 -1.87 9.13
N PHE A 482 -9.50 -2.88 9.78
CA PHE A 482 -10.28 -3.99 10.32
C PHE A 482 -11.16 -3.56 11.48
N ASN A 483 -10.70 -2.65 12.35
CA ASN A 483 -11.55 -2.05 13.38
C ASN A 483 -12.75 -1.33 12.75
N ALA A 484 -12.56 -0.62 11.63
CA ALA A 484 -13.64 0.05 10.91
C ALA A 484 -14.64 -0.92 10.25
N LEU A 485 -14.24 -2.17 9.96
CA LEU A 485 -15.16 -3.22 9.50
C LEU A 485 -16.07 -3.74 10.62
N LEU A 486 -15.66 -3.58 11.88
CA LEU A 486 -16.39 -4.07 13.06
C LEU A 486 -17.29 -3.00 13.70
N ASP A 487 -17.23 -1.76 13.23
CA ASP A 487 -17.96 -0.62 13.80
C ASP A 487 -19.28 -0.41 13.06
N HIS A 488 -20.35 -1.11 13.48
CA HIS A 488 -21.66 -1.14 12.79
C HIS A 488 -22.85 -1.51 13.68
#